data_AF-A0A166BHW4-F1
#
_entry.id   AF-A0A166BHW4-F1
#
_cell.length_a   1.000
_cell.length_b   1.000
_cell.length_c   1.000
_cell.angle_alpha   90.00
_cell.angle_beta   90.00
_cell.angle_gamma   90.00
#
_symmetry.space_group_name_H-M   'P 1'
#
loop_
_entity.id
_entity.type
_entity.pdbx_description
1 polymer ?
#
loop_
_entity_poly.entity_id
_entity_poly.type
_entity_poly.pdbx_seq_one_letter_code
_entity_poly.pdbx_strand_id
1 'polypeptide(L)'
;MVAIKSLLALALAIAPAFSQYISGIQTIYGTKPHQEPTGTVSEITGQSNDMNFQFGGDFVWLRPIGTADSEAAATGFDLTISNKEIPWAADLAAGAGGDYRYLFPSYGGKSRIIDIALYRPASATSSPPTGYDAMSGDINQGRSKTYLYLVWKFEKGVKAEGSNVATEGPQKYVSDTVKEL
;
A
#
# COMPACT_ATOMS: atom_id res chain seq x y z
N MET A 1 6.96 58.07 -4.66
CA MET A 1 7.66 56.78 -4.48
C MET A 1 6.67 55.77 -3.95
N VAL A 2 6.19 54.86 -4.79
CA VAL A 2 5.20 53.84 -4.43
C VAL A 2 5.96 52.58 -4.02
N ALA A 3 5.88 52.22 -2.73
CA ALA A 3 6.46 51.00 -2.21
C ALA A 3 5.62 49.81 -2.68
N ILE A 4 6.13 49.03 -3.62
CA ILE A 4 5.59 47.72 -4.00
C ILE A 4 5.87 46.79 -2.82
N LYS A 5 4.85 46.56 -1.99
CA LYS A 5 4.87 45.49 -0.99
C LYS A 5 4.93 44.16 -1.74
N SER A 6 6.08 43.50 -1.70
CA SER A 6 6.26 42.14 -2.21
C SER A 6 5.21 41.23 -1.60
N LEU A 7 4.41 40.61 -2.48
CA LEU A 7 3.44 39.58 -2.13
C LEU A 7 4.20 38.40 -1.51
N LEU A 8 3.94 38.15 -0.24
CA LEU A 8 4.39 36.97 0.48
C LEU A 8 3.74 35.76 -0.20
N ALA A 9 4.54 34.93 -0.88
CA ALA A 9 4.08 33.66 -1.41
C ALA A 9 3.63 32.80 -0.22
N LEU A 10 2.32 32.60 -0.10
CA LEU A 10 1.74 31.68 0.86
C LEU A 10 2.23 30.28 0.48
N ALA A 11 3.14 29.73 1.26
CA ALA A 11 3.48 28.32 1.18
C ALA A 11 2.20 27.53 1.47
N LEU A 12 1.60 26.95 0.42
CA LEU A 12 0.63 25.90 0.59
C LEU A 12 1.41 24.70 1.12
N ALA A 13 1.49 24.59 2.44
CA ALA A 13 1.80 23.32 3.07
C ALA A 13 0.68 22.37 2.62
N ILE A 14 0.95 21.57 1.58
CA ILE A 14 0.19 20.36 1.34
C ILE A 14 0.51 19.51 2.56
N ALA A 15 -0.33 19.61 3.59
CA ALA A 15 -0.41 18.54 4.56
C ALA A 15 -0.56 17.26 3.74
N PRO A 16 0.29 16.24 3.92
CA PRO A 16 0.06 14.98 3.22
C PRO A 16 -1.36 14.58 3.59
N ALA A 17 -2.25 14.54 2.59
CA ALA A 17 -3.50 13.83 2.77
C ALA A 17 -3.06 12.45 3.27
N PHE A 18 -3.49 12.07 4.48
CA PHE A 18 -3.25 10.72 4.96
C PHE A 18 -3.83 9.80 3.90
N SER A 19 -2.94 9.18 3.13
CA SER A 19 -3.35 8.35 2.02
C SER A 19 -3.98 7.10 2.62
N GLN A 20 -5.26 6.92 2.33
CA GLN A 20 -6.05 5.81 2.87
C GLN A 20 -5.75 4.49 2.13
N TYR A 21 -5.36 4.57 0.87
CA TYR A 21 -5.17 3.41 0.00
C TYR A 21 -3.77 3.36 -0.61
N ILE A 22 -3.36 2.16 -1.04
CA ILE A 22 -2.13 1.94 -1.79
C ILE A 22 -2.49 1.79 -3.26
N SER A 23 -1.90 2.60 -4.14
CA SER A 23 -2.08 2.53 -5.59
C SER A 23 -0.98 1.75 -6.30
N GLY A 24 0.15 1.52 -5.63
CA GLY A 24 1.26 0.78 -6.21
C GLY A 24 2.47 0.72 -5.28
N ILE A 25 3.62 0.37 -5.85
CA ILE A 25 4.90 0.28 -5.15
C ILE A 25 5.99 0.92 -5.99
N GLN A 26 6.92 1.59 -5.32
CA GLN A 26 8.18 2.06 -5.87
C GLN A 26 9.30 1.12 -5.42
N THR A 27 10.09 0.62 -6.37
CA THR A 27 11.31 -0.13 -6.08
C THR A 27 12.49 0.84 -5.93
N ILE A 28 13.27 0.68 -4.88
CA ILE A 28 14.43 1.52 -4.57
C ILE A 28 15.66 0.64 -4.42
N TYR A 29 16.74 0.99 -5.12
CA TYR A 29 18.01 0.28 -5.07
C TYR A 29 19.02 0.98 -4.17
N GLY A 30 19.89 0.20 -3.55
CA GLY A 30 21.06 0.66 -2.82
C GLY A 30 22.22 -0.32 -2.95
N THR A 31 23.41 0.14 -2.58
CA THR A 31 24.65 -0.66 -2.59
C THR A 31 25.11 -1.03 -1.19
N LYS A 32 24.47 -0.48 -0.15
CA LYS A 32 24.80 -0.71 1.26
C LYS A 32 23.52 -0.82 2.10
N PRO A 33 23.52 -1.63 3.18
CA PRO A 33 22.31 -1.89 3.96
C PRO A 33 21.76 -0.64 4.68
N HIS A 34 22.64 0.25 5.14
CA HIS A 34 22.23 1.49 5.83
C HIS A 34 21.64 2.56 4.90
N GLN A 35 21.55 2.29 3.59
CA GLN A 35 20.89 3.17 2.63
C GLN A 35 19.39 2.92 2.55
N GLU A 36 18.84 2.00 3.35
CA GLU A 36 17.41 1.76 3.44
C GLU A 36 16.67 3.09 3.66
N PRO A 37 15.82 3.51 2.72
CA PRO A 37 15.07 4.75 2.85
C PRO A 37 13.99 4.64 3.93
N THR A 38 13.58 5.76 4.50
CA THR A 38 12.39 5.80 5.35
C THR A 38 11.12 5.49 4.56
N GLY A 39 10.12 4.94 5.25
CA GLY A 39 8.80 4.63 4.66
C GLY A 39 8.81 3.45 3.69
N THR A 40 9.77 2.55 3.79
CA THR A 40 9.79 1.27 3.07
C THR A 40 8.81 0.28 3.70
N VAL A 41 8.41 -0.71 2.90
CA VAL A 41 7.59 -1.84 3.34
C VAL A 41 8.37 -2.64 4.39
N SER A 42 7.75 -2.83 5.55
CA SER A 42 8.37 -3.57 6.65
C SER A 42 8.16 -5.08 6.51
N GLU A 43 9.15 -5.85 6.95
CA GLU A 43 9.11 -7.29 7.10
C GLU A 43 8.55 -7.67 8.48
N ILE A 44 7.63 -8.64 8.52
CA ILE A 44 6.83 -8.95 9.73
C ILE A 44 7.27 -10.19 10.50
N THR A 45 8.31 -10.89 10.07
CA THR A 45 8.86 -12.08 10.75
C THR A 45 10.16 -11.78 11.52
N GLY A 46 10.62 -10.52 11.52
CA GLY A 46 11.82 -10.08 12.23
C GLY A 46 13.12 -10.30 11.45
N GLN A 47 13.02 -10.49 10.14
CA GLN A 47 14.16 -10.59 9.22
C GLN A 47 14.48 -9.22 8.61
N SER A 48 14.67 -9.15 7.28
CA SER A 48 15.12 -7.95 6.59
C SER A 48 14.10 -7.48 5.55
N ASN A 49 13.98 -6.15 5.44
CA ASN A 49 13.19 -5.44 4.44
C ASN A 49 13.83 -5.47 3.05
N ASP A 50 15.10 -5.87 2.94
CA ASP A 50 15.80 -6.03 1.66
C ASP A 50 15.25 -7.24 0.91
N MET A 51 14.73 -7.06 -0.30
CA MET A 51 14.22 -8.14 -1.15
C MET A 51 15.30 -9.20 -1.43
N ASN A 52 16.56 -8.76 -1.55
CA ASN A 52 17.72 -9.61 -1.83
C ASN A 52 18.42 -10.16 -0.58
N PHE A 53 17.79 -10.06 0.60
CA PHE A 53 18.34 -10.61 1.82
C PHE A 53 18.76 -12.09 1.64
N GLN A 54 20.04 -12.37 1.95
CA GLN A 54 20.75 -13.66 1.77
C GLN A 54 21.13 -14.06 0.33
N PHE A 55 20.86 -13.24 -0.68
CA PHE A 55 21.22 -13.51 -2.07
C PHE A 55 22.42 -12.71 -2.57
N GLY A 56 22.79 -11.61 -1.88
CA GLY A 56 23.82 -10.69 -2.35
C GLY A 56 23.29 -9.78 -3.46
N GLY A 57 24.18 -9.10 -4.18
CA GLY A 57 23.79 -8.13 -5.19
C GLY A 57 23.45 -6.76 -4.60
N ASP A 58 22.56 -6.03 -5.27
CA ASP A 58 22.08 -4.75 -4.78
C ASP A 58 21.08 -4.98 -3.64
N PHE A 59 21.02 -4.03 -2.71
CA PHE A 59 19.94 -3.94 -1.75
C PHE A 59 18.71 -3.38 -2.46
N VAL A 60 17.57 -4.03 -2.27
CA VAL A 60 16.32 -3.65 -2.94
C VAL A 60 15.25 -3.48 -1.89
N TRP A 61 14.60 -2.32 -1.85
CA TRP A 61 13.48 -2.06 -0.94
C TRP A 61 12.24 -1.63 -1.73
N LEU A 62 11.07 -1.94 -1.17
CA LEU A 62 9.79 -1.47 -1.69
C LEU A 62 9.32 -0.28 -0.86
N ARG A 63 8.72 0.72 -1.50
CA ARG A 63 8.00 1.81 -0.85
C ARG A 63 6.57 1.84 -1.37
N PRO A 64 5.54 1.81 -0.51
CA PRO A 64 4.16 1.96 -0.96
C PRO A 64 3.96 3.33 -1.60
N ILE A 65 3.23 3.34 -2.71
CA ILE A 65 2.71 4.56 -3.32
C ILE A 65 1.27 4.71 -2.83
N GLY A 66 1.02 5.76 -2.06
CA GLY A 66 -0.30 6.06 -1.54
C GLY A 66 -1.19 6.80 -2.55
N THR A 67 -2.49 6.60 -2.45
CA THR A 67 -3.54 7.44 -3.04
C THR A 67 -4.65 7.76 -2.03
N ALA A 68 -5.33 8.89 -2.23
CA ALA A 68 -6.60 9.21 -1.55
C ALA A 68 -7.82 8.83 -2.42
N ASP A 69 -7.61 8.58 -3.71
CA ASP A 69 -8.64 8.14 -4.64
C ASP A 69 -8.81 6.63 -4.57
N SER A 70 -10.00 6.18 -4.16
CA SER A 70 -10.34 4.75 -4.04
C SER A 70 -10.38 4.03 -5.39
N GLU A 71 -10.62 4.74 -6.49
CA GLU A 71 -10.65 4.16 -7.83
C GLU A 71 -9.24 3.95 -8.39
N ALA A 72 -8.26 4.72 -7.90
CA ALA A 72 -6.84 4.53 -8.18
C ALA A 72 -6.16 3.50 -7.25
N ALA A 73 -6.89 2.93 -6.28
CA ALA A 73 -6.35 1.97 -5.34
C ALA A 73 -6.06 0.62 -6.01
N ALA A 74 -4.91 0.05 -5.70
CA ALA A 74 -4.60 -1.33 -6.04
C ALA A 74 -5.52 -2.27 -5.26
N THR A 75 -5.81 -3.40 -5.89
CA THR A 75 -6.68 -4.46 -5.39
C THR A 75 -5.95 -5.80 -5.29
N GLY A 76 -4.71 -5.85 -5.78
CA GLY A 76 -3.79 -6.96 -5.70
C GLY A 76 -2.42 -6.57 -6.25
N PHE A 77 -1.48 -7.51 -6.17
CA PHE A 77 -0.20 -7.43 -6.86
C PHE A 77 0.11 -8.76 -7.55
N ASP A 78 0.39 -8.70 -8.85
CA ASP A 78 0.74 -9.84 -9.67
C ASP A 78 2.26 -10.00 -9.74
N LEU A 79 2.75 -11.19 -9.38
CA LEU A 79 4.16 -11.55 -9.47
C LEU A 79 4.46 -12.10 -10.87
N THR A 80 5.44 -11.49 -11.55
CA THR A 80 6.02 -12.01 -12.78
C THR A 80 7.47 -12.40 -12.55
N ILE A 81 7.83 -13.65 -12.86
CA ILE A 81 9.20 -14.13 -12.91
C ILE A 81 9.52 -14.45 -14.37
N SER A 82 10.61 -13.90 -14.89
CA SER A 82 10.95 -13.96 -16.31
C SER A 82 12.45 -14.17 -16.51
N ASN A 83 12.81 -15.03 -17.45
CA ASN A 83 14.20 -15.18 -17.91
C ASN A 83 14.65 -14.07 -18.87
N LYS A 84 13.74 -13.13 -19.18
CA LYS A 84 14.01 -11.94 -19.99
C LYS A 84 13.63 -10.69 -19.21
N GLU A 85 14.52 -9.70 -19.27
CA GLU A 85 14.25 -8.39 -18.68
C GLU A 85 13.01 -7.75 -19.30
N ILE A 86 12.23 -7.08 -18.47
CA ILE A 86 11.18 -6.15 -18.86
C ILE A 86 11.77 -4.73 -18.69
N PRO A 87 12.18 -4.04 -19.77
CA PRO A 87 13.01 -2.83 -19.68
C PRO A 87 12.38 -1.65 -18.92
N TRP A 88 11.06 -1.63 -18.80
CA TRP A 88 10.31 -0.57 -18.12
C TRP A 88 9.96 -0.90 -16.66
N ALA A 89 10.27 -2.12 -16.20
CA ALA A 89 9.95 -2.58 -14.86
C ALA A 89 11.22 -2.71 -14.00
N ALA A 90 11.09 -2.39 -12.72
CA ALA A 90 12.20 -2.48 -11.77
C ALA A 90 12.36 -3.92 -11.27
N ASP A 91 13.51 -4.54 -11.55
CA ASP A 91 13.83 -5.90 -11.13
C ASP A 91 14.06 -6.00 -9.62
N LEU A 92 13.27 -6.86 -8.96
CA LEU A 92 13.37 -7.12 -7.53
C LEU A 92 14.56 -8.00 -7.15
N ALA A 93 15.28 -8.57 -8.13
CA ALA A 93 16.51 -9.34 -7.95
C ALA A 93 17.77 -8.63 -8.48
N ALA A 94 17.73 -7.31 -8.63
CA ALA A 94 18.83 -6.51 -9.14
C ALA A 94 20.19 -6.88 -8.49
N GLY A 95 21.17 -7.17 -9.33
CA GLY A 95 22.53 -7.53 -8.92
C GLY A 95 22.70 -8.92 -8.29
N ALA A 96 21.63 -9.64 -7.97
CA ALA A 96 21.71 -10.96 -7.33
C ALA A 96 21.77 -12.13 -8.33
N GLY A 97 21.51 -11.85 -9.61
CA GLY A 97 21.49 -12.83 -10.69
C GLY A 97 20.25 -13.74 -10.69
N GLY A 98 20.15 -14.60 -11.70
CA GLY A 98 18.99 -15.46 -11.94
C GLY A 98 17.89 -14.79 -12.76
N ASP A 99 16.67 -15.33 -12.70
CA ASP A 99 15.51 -14.77 -13.38
C ASP A 99 15.07 -13.44 -12.75
N TYR A 100 14.67 -12.51 -13.60
CA TYR A 100 14.10 -11.20 -13.25
C TYR A 100 12.73 -11.35 -12.62
N ARG A 101 12.38 -10.41 -11.73
CA ARG A 101 11.22 -10.56 -10.85
C ARG A 101 10.55 -9.21 -10.67
N TYR A 102 9.23 -9.18 -10.90
CA TYR A 102 8.47 -7.95 -10.94
C TYR A 102 7.15 -8.11 -10.20
N LEU A 103 6.70 -7.05 -9.54
CA LEU A 103 5.38 -6.96 -8.93
C LEU A 103 4.61 -5.85 -9.63
N PHE A 104 3.45 -6.20 -10.20
CA PHE A 104 2.58 -5.25 -10.88
C PHE A 104 1.29 -5.07 -10.08
N PRO A 105 0.86 -3.83 -9.77
CA PRO A 105 -0.43 -3.62 -9.12
C PRO A 105 -1.58 -4.01 -10.06
N SER A 106 -2.58 -4.66 -9.49
CA SER A 106 -3.82 -5.05 -10.19
C SER A 106 -4.98 -4.15 -9.73
N TYR A 107 -5.87 -3.77 -10.64
CA TYR A 107 -6.95 -2.79 -10.39
C TYR A 107 -8.34 -3.33 -10.77
N GLY A 108 -9.39 -2.61 -10.38
CA GLY A 108 -10.78 -2.89 -10.77
C GLY A 108 -11.55 -3.85 -9.85
N GLY A 109 -10.92 -4.36 -8.78
CA GLY A 109 -11.59 -5.12 -7.74
C GLY A 109 -12.39 -4.25 -6.74
N LYS A 110 -13.28 -4.88 -5.96
CA LYS A 110 -14.07 -4.19 -4.91
C LYS A 110 -13.28 -3.89 -3.63
N SER A 111 -12.17 -4.60 -3.42
CA SER A 111 -11.38 -4.53 -2.20
C SER A 111 -10.12 -3.71 -2.44
N ARG A 112 -10.01 -2.56 -1.77
CA ARG A 112 -8.89 -1.63 -1.91
C ARG A 112 -7.82 -1.96 -0.90
N ILE A 113 -6.56 -1.96 -1.31
CA ILE A 113 -5.44 -2.22 -0.40
C ILE A 113 -5.18 -0.97 0.46
N ILE A 114 -5.04 -1.17 1.76
CA ILE A 114 -4.77 -0.10 2.74
C ILE A 114 -3.42 -0.27 3.44
N ASP A 115 -2.81 -1.47 3.37
CA ASP A 115 -1.56 -1.79 4.03
C ASP A 115 -0.87 -2.94 3.32
N ILE A 116 0.46 -2.91 3.27
CA ILE A 116 1.31 -3.97 2.70
C ILE A 116 2.50 -4.26 3.61
N ALA A 117 2.96 -5.51 3.61
CA ALA A 117 4.16 -5.95 4.32
C ALA A 117 4.91 -7.04 3.56
N LEU A 118 6.18 -7.25 3.93
CA LEU A 118 6.97 -8.40 3.48
C LEU A 118 6.83 -9.55 4.48
N TYR A 119 6.61 -10.75 3.98
CA TYR A 119 6.45 -11.95 4.81
C TYR A 119 7.45 -13.03 4.41
N ARG A 120 8.29 -13.45 5.36
CA ARG A 120 9.33 -14.49 5.16
C ARG A 120 9.08 -15.72 6.05
N PRO A 121 8.16 -16.62 5.68
CA PRO A 121 7.92 -17.85 6.45
C PRO A 121 9.09 -18.83 6.36
N ALA A 122 9.16 -19.75 7.33
CA ALA A 122 10.16 -20.83 7.35
C ALA A 122 9.94 -21.89 6.25
N SER A 123 8.73 -21.98 5.71
CA SER A 123 8.34 -22.90 4.64
C SER A 123 7.46 -22.21 3.61
N ALA A 124 7.41 -22.75 2.40
CA ALA A 124 6.47 -22.30 1.37
C ALA A 124 5.04 -22.33 1.91
N THR A 125 4.24 -21.35 1.50
CA THR A 125 2.82 -21.25 1.86
C THR A 125 2.01 -20.66 0.71
N SER A 126 0.71 -20.97 0.72
CA SER A 126 -0.30 -20.45 -0.20
C SER A 126 -1.39 -19.67 0.55
N SER A 127 -1.15 -19.31 1.82
CA SER A 127 -2.10 -18.56 2.63
C SER A 127 -1.40 -17.42 3.36
N PRO A 128 -2.02 -16.22 3.42
CA PRO A 128 -1.44 -15.08 4.09
C PRO A 128 -1.34 -15.33 5.61
N PRO A 129 -0.38 -14.69 6.30
CA PRO A 129 -0.29 -14.77 7.75
C PRO A 129 -1.48 -14.08 8.42
N THR A 130 -1.71 -14.41 9.69
CA THR A 130 -2.77 -13.77 10.49
C THR A 130 -2.67 -12.25 10.44
N GLY A 131 -3.81 -11.59 10.20
CA GLY A 131 -3.90 -10.14 10.09
C GLY A 131 -3.74 -9.59 8.68
N TYR A 132 -3.47 -10.43 7.68
CA TYR A 132 -3.44 -10.07 6.27
C TYR A 132 -4.50 -10.83 5.48
N ASP A 133 -5.03 -10.22 4.42
CA ASP A 133 -6.16 -10.74 3.66
C ASP A 133 -5.74 -11.51 2.41
N ALA A 134 -4.60 -11.15 1.81
CA ALA A 134 -4.08 -11.80 0.60
C ALA A 134 -2.56 -11.62 0.47
N MET A 135 -1.98 -12.31 -0.52
CA MET A 135 -0.53 -12.38 -0.75
C MET A 135 -0.18 -12.62 -2.21
N SER A 136 1.05 -12.27 -2.60
CA SER A 136 1.65 -12.63 -3.88
C SER A 136 2.01 -14.13 -3.93
N GLY A 137 2.48 -14.59 -5.09
CA GLY A 137 3.28 -15.82 -5.17
C GLY A 137 4.64 -15.68 -4.46
N ASP A 138 5.40 -16.78 -4.37
CA ASP A 138 6.75 -16.76 -3.78
C ASP A 138 7.71 -15.96 -4.67
N ILE A 139 8.02 -14.76 -4.21
CA ILE A 139 8.95 -13.85 -4.87
C ILE A 139 10.31 -14.51 -4.98
N ASN A 140 10.72 -15.43 -4.09
CA ASN A 140 12.01 -16.10 -4.17
C ASN A 140 12.01 -17.44 -4.93
N GLN A 141 10.91 -17.79 -5.59
CA GLN A 141 10.77 -19.06 -6.32
C GLN A 141 11.96 -19.35 -7.25
N GLY A 142 12.63 -20.49 -7.07
CA GLY A 142 13.78 -20.88 -7.89
C GLY A 142 15.14 -20.30 -7.46
N ARG A 143 15.20 -19.52 -6.35
CA ARG A 143 16.48 -19.04 -5.78
C ARG A 143 17.03 -19.92 -4.64
N SER A 144 16.25 -20.89 -4.17
CA SER A 144 16.68 -21.99 -3.28
C SER A 144 17.31 -21.59 -1.93
N LYS A 145 16.80 -20.56 -1.25
CA LYS A 145 17.27 -20.17 0.11
C LYS A 145 16.15 -19.88 1.10
N THR A 146 15.33 -18.88 0.80
CA THR A 146 14.24 -18.40 1.66
C THR A 146 13.00 -18.16 0.85
N TYR A 147 11.86 -18.08 1.52
CA TYR A 147 10.58 -17.69 0.92
C TYR A 147 10.32 -16.21 1.18
N LEU A 148 9.69 -15.53 0.23
CA LEU A 148 9.33 -14.12 0.37
C LEU A 148 8.02 -13.85 -0.35
N TYR A 149 7.11 -13.18 0.34
CA TYR A 149 5.82 -12.79 -0.19
C TYR A 149 5.53 -11.32 0.12
N LEU A 150 4.88 -10.62 -0.80
CA LEU A 150 4.19 -9.37 -0.47
C LEU A 150 2.80 -9.75 0.05
N VAL A 151 2.43 -9.29 1.23
CA VAL A 151 1.13 -9.53 1.85
C VAL A 151 0.39 -8.21 2.00
N TRP A 152 -0.94 -8.22 1.94
CA TRP A 152 -1.72 -6.98 2.04
C TRP A 152 -3.03 -7.12 2.81
N LYS A 153 -3.51 -5.99 3.33
CA LYS A 153 -4.81 -5.84 3.96
C LYS A 153 -5.72 -5.06 3.06
N PHE A 154 -6.98 -5.47 3.02
CA PHE A 154 -8.04 -4.70 2.38
C PHE A 154 -8.69 -3.75 3.37
N GLU A 155 -9.19 -2.65 2.84
CA GLU A 155 -10.18 -1.83 3.52
C GLU A 155 -11.30 -2.73 4.03
N LYS A 156 -11.53 -2.70 5.34
CA LYS A 156 -12.74 -3.29 5.90
C LYS A 156 -13.87 -2.33 5.60
N GLY A 157 -14.86 -2.77 4.83
CA GLY A 157 -16.08 -1.98 4.67
C GLY A 157 -16.60 -1.59 6.05
N VAL A 158 -16.92 -0.31 6.23
CA VAL A 158 -17.65 0.14 7.41
C VAL A 158 -18.90 -0.73 7.45
N LYS A 159 -18.98 -1.66 8.42
CA LYS A 159 -20.28 -2.24 8.75
C LYS A 159 -21.13 -1.03 9.08
N ALA A 160 -22.24 -0.83 8.37
CA ALA A 160 -23.24 0.11 8.84
C ALA A 160 -23.52 -0.29 10.29
N GLU A 161 -23.00 0.48 11.25
CA GLU A 161 -23.49 0.42 12.60
C GLU A 161 -24.99 0.58 12.47
N GLY A 162 -25.73 -0.39 13.03
CA GLY A 162 -27.15 -0.52 12.83
C GLY A 162 -27.79 0.85 12.86
N SER A 163 -28.37 1.23 11.74
CA SER A 163 -29.32 2.33 11.72
C SER A 163 -30.42 1.91 12.69
N ASN A 164 -30.31 2.36 13.93
CA ASN A 164 -31.44 2.50 14.81
C ASN A 164 -32.29 3.61 14.18
N VAL A 165 -32.95 3.28 13.07
CA VAL A 165 -34.17 3.95 12.65
C VAL A 165 -35.15 3.59 13.73
N ALA A 166 -35.15 4.40 14.80
CA ALA A 166 -36.32 4.53 15.63
C ALA A 166 -37.45 4.89 14.66
N THR A 167 -38.35 3.94 14.44
CA THR A 167 -39.65 4.21 13.84
C THR A 167 -40.38 5.12 14.82
N GLU A 168 -40.10 6.42 14.76
CA GLU A 168 -40.98 7.42 15.35
C GLU A 168 -42.27 7.36 14.55
N GLY A 169 -43.35 7.04 15.27
CA GLY A 169 -44.71 7.06 14.76
C GLY A 169 -45.08 8.44 14.19
N PRO A 170 -46.23 8.55 13.51
CA PRO A 170 -46.59 9.74 12.75
C PRO A 170 -46.57 10.99 13.64
N GLN A 171 -45.67 11.93 13.32
CA GLN A 171 -45.62 13.23 13.97
C GLN A 171 -46.94 13.98 13.70
N LYS A 172 -47.72 14.11 14.76
CA LYS A 172 -48.89 14.97 14.85
C LYS A 172 -48.39 16.42 14.83
N TYR A 173 -48.48 17.09 13.68
CA TYR A 173 -48.31 18.54 13.60
C TYR A 173 -49.36 19.21 14.50
N VAL A 174 -48.93 19.67 15.67
CA VAL A 174 -49.70 20.63 16.47
C VAL A 174 -49.25 22.01 16.00
N SER A 175 -50.05 22.58 15.11
CA SER A 175 -50.21 24.04 15.00
C SER A 175 -50.58 24.56 16.37
N ASP A 176 -49.87 25.58 16.85
CA ASP A 176 -50.43 26.79 17.48
C ASP A 176 -49.35 27.50 18.30
N THR A 177 -48.73 28.54 17.72
CA THR A 177 -48.41 29.77 18.47
C THR A 177 -48.21 30.93 17.49
N VAL A 178 -49.31 31.57 17.08
CA VAL A 178 -49.37 33.03 16.95
C VAL A 178 -50.73 33.47 17.49
N LYS A 179 -50.74 34.06 18.69
CA LYS A 179 -51.77 34.99 19.13
C LYS A 179 -51.08 36.24 19.66
N GLU A 180 -51.20 37.26 18.83
CA GLU A 180 -51.12 38.72 18.99
C GLU A 180 -51.10 39.29 20.41
N LEU A 181 -50.19 40.26 20.63
CA LEU A 181 -50.52 41.69 20.82
C LEU A 181 -49.42 42.56 20.21
#